data_AF-A0A558R4R0-F1
#
_entry.id   AF-A0A558R4R0-F1
#
_cell.length_a   1.000
_cell.length_b   1.000
_cell.length_c   1.000
_cell.angle_alpha   90.00
_cell.angle_beta   90.00
_cell.angle_gamma   90.00
#
_symmetry.space_group_name_H-M   'P 1'
#
loop_
_entity.id
_entity.type
_entity.pdbx_description
1 polymer ?
#
loop_
_entity_poly.entity_id
_entity_poly.type
_entity_poly.pdbx_seq_one_letter_code
_entity_poly.pdbx_strand_id
1 'polypeptide(L)' 'MVAKKTMTLNLTDAEMRALDELCEKKDLSKTAVMRQALRLYQLIENRVEKGDKLFFEDEATKEKAEVMML' A
#
# COMPACT_ATOMS: atom_id res chain seq x y z
N MET A 1 2.73 1.64 -26.74
CA MET A 1 2.44 2.32 -25.45
C MET A 1 1.27 1.59 -24.80
N VAL A 2 1.35 1.27 -23.50
CA VAL A 2 0.20 0.69 -22.78
C VAL A 2 -0.86 1.78 -22.61
N ALA A 3 -2.09 1.53 -23.07
CA ALA A 3 -3.18 2.48 -22.95
C ALA A 3 -3.52 2.74 -21.46
N LYS A 4 -3.50 4.00 -21.03
CA LYS A 4 -3.93 4.40 -19.69
C LYS A 4 -5.45 4.52 -19.67
N LYS A 5 -6.09 3.95 -18.66
CA LYS A 5 -7.54 4.14 -18.40
C LYS A 5 -7.73 5.11 -17.25
N THR A 6 -8.72 5.98 -17.35
CA THR A 6 -9.12 6.88 -16.26
C THR A 6 -9.92 6.10 -15.22
N MET A 7 -9.69 6.40 -13.94
CA MET A 7 -10.54 5.94 -12.84
C MET A 7 -10.99 7.15 -12.02
N THR A 8 -12.21 7.09 -11.50
CA THR A 8 -12.71 8.02 -10.49
C THR A 8 -12.93 7.22 -9.21
N LEU A 9 -12.41 7.73 -8.10
CA LEU A 9 -12.52 7.10 -6.79
C LEU A 9 -13.16 8.09 -5.84
N ASN A 10 -14.24 7.66 -5.19
CA ASN A 10 -14.83 8.42 -4.09
C ASN A 10 -14.20 7.91 -2.79
N LEU A 11 -13.71 8.83 -1.98
CA LEU A 11 -13.11 8.55 -0.69
C LEU A 11 -13.94 9.24 0.39
N THR A 12 -14.03 8.61 1.55
CA THR A 12 -14.45 9.28 2.77
C THR A 12 -13.40 10.33 3.17
N ASP A 13 -13.78 11.28 4.03
CA ASP A 13 -12.85 12.29 4.52
C ASP A 13 -11.63 11.68 5.23
N ALA A 14 -11.83 10.57 5.94
CA ALA A 14 -10.77 9.86 6.64
C ALA A 14 -9.76 9.24 5.65
N GLU A 15 -10.25 8.59 4.59
CA GLU A 15 -9.38 8.00 3.56
C GLU A 15 -8.65 9.07 2.75
N MET A 16 -9.32 10.17 2.42
CA MET A 16 -8.71 11.29 1.71
C MET A 16 -7.59 11.93 2.55
N ARG A 17 -7.82 12.13 3.85
CA ARG A 17 -6.80 12.64 4.76
C ARG A 17 -5.59 11.70 4.84
N ALA A 18 -5.81 10.41 4.98
CA ALA A 18 -4.73 9.42 4.99
C ALA A 18 -3.91 9.45 3.68
N LEU A 19 -4.58 9.63 2.53
CA LEU A 19 -3.91 9.79 1.25
C LEU A 19 -3.06 11.07 1.20
N ASP A 20 -3.58 12.20 1.71
CA ASP A 20 -2.87 13.47 1.77
C ASP A 20 -1.62 13.39 2.65
N GLU A 21 -1.75 12.82 3.86
CA GLU A 21 -0.61 12.61 4.77
C GLU A 21 0.48 11.74 4.13
N LEU A 22 0.10 10.70 3.38
CA LEU A 22 1.05 9.87 2.65
C LEU A 22 1.72 10.62 1.49
N CYS A 23 0.98 11.50 0.81
CA CYS A 23 1.53 12.34 -0.26
C CYS A 23 2.58 13.30 0.30
N GLU A 24 2.28 13.98 1.40
CA GLU A 24 3.21 14.90 2.07
C GLU A 24 4.45 14.17 2.59
N LYS A 25 4.25 13.07 3.33
CA LYS A 25 5.35 12.30 3.93
C LYS A 25 6.33 11.75 2.90
N LYS A 26 5.85 11.41 1.70
CA LYS A 26 6.67 10.79 0.64
C LYS A 26 7.06 11.74 -0.49
N ASP A 27 6.58 12.98 -0.46
CA ASP A 27 6.69 13.95 -1.56
C ASP A 27 6.21 13.37 -2.91
N LEU A 28 4.98 12.83 -2.91
CA LEU A 28 4.38 12.17 -4.07
C LEU A 28 2.99 12.73 -4.38
N SER A 29 2.61 12.69 -5.66
CA SER A 29 1.22 12.97 -6.04
C SER A 29 0.29 11.84 -5.63
N LYS A 30 -1.00 12.16 -5.40
CA LYS A 30 -2.07 11.19 -5.12
C LYS A 30 -2.07 10.01 -6.09
N THR A 31 -1.94 10.29 -7.39
CA THR A 31 -1.86 9.24 -8.42
C THR A 31 -0.61 8.36 -8.28
N ALA A 32 0.53 8.92 -7.88
CA ALA A 32 1.74 8.15 -7.64
C ALA A 32 1.61 7.24 -6.40
N VAL A 33 1.04 7.76 -5.31
CA VAL A 33 0.73 6.97 -4.10
C VAL A 33 -0.21 5.81 -4.43
N MET A 34 -1.31 6.07 -5.16
CA MET A 34 -2.26 5.01 -5.55
C MET A 34 -1.61 3.93 -6.43
N ARG A 35 -0.74 4.31 -7.38
CA ARG A 35 0.01 3.34 -8.18
C ARG A 35 0.99 2.52 -7.33
N GLN A 36 1.65 3.15 -6.36
CA GLN A 36 2.55 2.45 -5.44
C GLN A 36 1.77 1.46 -4.57
N ALA A 37 0.61 1.86 -4.03
CA ALA A 37 -0.26 1.00 -3.25
C ALA A 37 -0.72 -0.23 -4.04
N LEU A 38 -1.16 -0.05 -5.29
CA LEU A 38 -1.55 -1.17 -6.16
C LEU A 38 -0.38 -2.14 -6.42
N ARG A 39 0.82 -1.63 -6.68
CA ARG A 39 2.01 -2.48 -6.89
C ARG A 39 2.40 -3.23 -5.62
N LEU A 40 2.32 -2.57 -4.46
CA LEU A 40 2.60 -3.19 -3.17
C LEU A 40 1.61 -4.30 -2.89
N TYR A 41 0.31 -4.06 -3.11
CA TYR A 41 -0.73 -5.07 -2.93
C TYR A 41 -0.48 -6.29 -3.82
N GLN A 42 -0.20 -6.08 -5.12
CA GLN A 42 0.16 -7.16 -6.04
C GLN A 42 1.39 -7.96 -5.58
N LEU A 43 2.43 -7.29 -5.06
CA LEU A 43 3.62 -7.96 -4.57
C LEU A 43 3.31 -8.84 -3.36
N ILE A 44 2.46 -8.36 -2.46
CA ILE A 44 2.06 -9.09 -1.25
C ILE A 44 1.22 -10.31 -1.64
N GLU A 45 0.20 -10.14 -2.49
CA GLU A 45 -0.63 -11.26 -2.98
C GLU A 45 0.24 -12.35 -3.63
N ASN A 46 1.14 -11.96 -4.53
CA ASN A 46 2.06 -12.91 -5.18
C ASN A 46 2.97 -13.68 -4.21
N ARG A 47 3.25 -13.14 -3.02
CA ARG A 47 4.04 -13.81 -1.97
C ARG A 47 3.16 -14.72 -1.13
N VAL A 48 1.99 -14.24 -0.72
CA VAL A 48 1.00 -15.03 0.03
C VAL A 48 0.56 -16.26 -0.77
N GLU A 49 0.30 -16.13 -2.07
CA GLU A 49 -0.04 -17.25 -2.95
C GLU A 49 1.08 -18.31 -3.04
N LYS A 50 2.34 -17.93 -2.80
CA LYS A 50 3.48 -18.85 -2.74
C LYS A 50 3.66 -19.51 -1.36
N GLY A 51 2.83 -19.14 -0.38
CA GLY A 51 2.91 -19.60 1.00
C GLY A 51 3.83 -18.78 1.90
N ASP A 52 4.36 -17.64 1.42
CA ASP A 52 5.16 -16.73 2.25
C ASP A 52 4.26 -16.01 3.27
N LYS A 53 4.80 -15.77 4.46
CA LYS A 53 4.13 -15.01 5.52
C LYS A 53 4.65 -13.58 5.59
N LEU A 54 3.76 -12.62 5.81
CA LEU A 54 4.10 -11.21 6.02
C LEU A 54 4.26 -10.93 7.52
N PHE A 55 5.38 -10.34 7.92
CA PHE A 55 5.64 -9.94 9.31
C PHE A 55 6.08 -8.48 9.36
N PHE A 56 5.67 -7.76 10.40
CA PHE A 56 6.36 -6.55 10.84
C PHE A 56 7.41 -6.94 11.87
N GLU A 57 8.63 -6.45 11.68
CA GLU A 57 9.74 -6.63 12.63
C GLU A 57 10.01 -5.29 13.30
N ASP A 58 9.99 -5.28 14.64
CA ASP A 58 10.52 -4.15 15.41
C ASP A 58 12.05 -4.23 15.38
N GLU A 59 12.69 -3.16 14.91
CA GLU A 59 14.14 -3.16 14.71
C GLU A 59 14.92 -3.23 16.04
N ALA A 60 14.36 -2.68 17.12
CA ALA A 60 14.99 -2.59 18.44
C ALA A 60 14.79 -3.87 19.27
N THR A 61 13.59 -4.44 19.26
CA THR A 61 13.27 -5.64 20.06
C THR A 61 13.41 -6.95 19.28
N LYS A 62 13.46 -6.88 17.95
CA LYS A 62 13.42 -8.04 17.03
C LYS A 62 12.14 -8.85 17.11
N GLU A 63 11.11 -8.34 17.78
CA GLU A 63 9.80 -8.98 17.83
C GLU A 63 9.15 -8.95 16.45
N LYS A 64 8.58 -10.10 16.06
CA LYS A 64 7.88 -10.27 14.79
C LYS A 64 6.40 -10.45 15.04
N ALA A 65 5.59 -9.57 14.50
CA ALA A 65 4.13 -9.70 14.49
C ALA A 65 3.66 -10.14 13.09
N GLU A 66 2.96 -11.27 13.01
CA GLU A 66 2.37 -11.76 11.76
C GLU A 66 1.22 -10.84 11.35
N VAL A 67 1.23 -10.41 10.08
CA VAL A 67 0.23 -9.52 9.52
C VAL A 67 -0.72 -10.36 8.69
N MET A 68 -1.95 -10.49 9.18
CA MET A 68 -3.02 -11.06 8.36
C MET A 68 -3.63 -9.95 7.52
N MET A 69 -3.57 -10.10 6.19
CA MET A 69 -4.38 -9.29 5.28
C MET A 69 -5.83 -9.80 5.35
N LEU A 70 -6.79 -8.89 5.55
CA LEU A 70 -8.23 -9.17 5.57
C LEU A 70 -8.84 -9.12 4.17
#